data_AF-A0A9P8UUT5-F1
#
_entry.id   AF-A0A9P8UUT5-F1
#
_cell.length_a   1.000
_cell.length_b   1.000
_cell.length_c   1.000
_cell.angle_alpha   90.00
_cell.angle_beta   90.00
_cell.angle_gamma   90.00
#
_symmetry.space_group_name_H-M   'P 1'
#
loop_
_entity.id
_entity.type
_entity.pdbx_description
1 polymer ?
#
loop_
_entity_poly.entity_id
_entity_poly.type
_entity_poly.pdbx_seq_one_letter_code
_entity_poly.pdbx_strand_id
1 'polypeptide(L)'
;MVQIATFALAFTAALSSFVSAGPLENRETAIKGCTNGGIYCGFALKQKSADYNYRINDALNAAGTSTDIKHTDQSIFICGGDNYITFDQFCPNGCVGGTKDDDYCSDTDAKRGMKFGERSEE
;
A
#
# COMPACT_ATOMS: atom_id res chain seq x y z
N MET A 1 -58.70 -2.51 17.12
CA MET A 1 -59.66 -1.65 16.40
C MET A 1 -59.38 -0.20 16.76
N VAL A 2 -59.43 0.69 15.77
CA VAL A 2 -59.34 2.18 15.81
C VAL A 2 -57.93 2.75 16.01
N GLN A 3 -57.42 3.75 15.28
CA GLN A 3 -57.51 4.24 13.89
C GLN A 3 -56.46 5.39 13.81
N ILE A 4 -55.59 5.35 12.80
CA ILE A 4 -55.00 6.45 12.02
C ILE A 4 -55.09 7.90 12.56
N ALA A 5 -53.94 8.55 12.69
CA ALA A 5 -53.77 9.96 12.33
C ALA A 5 -52.34 10.22 11.86
N THR A 6 -52.14 10.06 10.56
CA THR A 6 -51.03 10.63 9.78
C THR A 6 -51.06 12.15 9.91
N PHE A 7 -50.08 12.74 10.61
CA PHE A 7 -49.78 14.17 10.47
C PHE A 7 -48.64 14.33 9.47
N ALA A 8 -49.01 14.39 8.19
CA ALA A 8 -48.19 15.02 7.18
C ALA A 8 -48.26 16.54 7.43
N LEU A 9 -47.13 17.16 7.79
CA LEU A 9 -46.97 18.60 7.68
C LEU A 9 -45.99 18.88 6.55
N ALA A 10 -46.55 19.50 5.51
CA ALA A 10 -45.93 19.80 4.25
C ALA A 10 -44.99 21.01 4.35
N PHE A 11 -43.86 20.88 3.65
CA PHE A 11 -43.16 21.89 2.86
C PHE A 11 -43.26 23.37 3.29
N THR A 12 -42.19 23.86 3.90
CA THR A 12 -41.71 25.23 3.65
C THR A 12 -40.47 25.15 2.78
N ALA A 13 -40.65 25.35 1.47
CA ALA A 13 -39.54 25.63 0.56
C ALA A 13 -39.07 27.07 0.81
N ALA A 14 -37.90 27.23 1.40
CA ALA A 14 -37.13 28.47 1.34
C ALA A 14 -35.90 28.21 0.45
N LEU A 15 -35.86 28.89 -0.69
CA LEU A 15 -34.79 28.82 -1.69
C LEU A 15 -33.62 29.72 -1.29
N SER A 16 -32.40 29.25 -1.60
CA SER A 16 -31.17 30.03 -1.83
C SER A 16 -30.42 30.53 -0.57
N SER A 17 -29.16 30.18 -0.28
CA SER A 17 -28.14 29.41 -0.99
C SER A 17 -27.19 28.86 0.07
N PHE A 18 -27.28 27.58 0.41
CA PHE A 18 -26.14 26.93 1.05
C PHE A 18 -25.24 26.46 -0.09
N VAL A 19 -24.03 27.02 -0.16
CA VAL A 19 -22.95 26.35 -0.87
C VAL A 19 -22.82 24.99 -0.20
N SER A 20 -23.25 23.92 -0.86
CA SER A 20 -22.87 22.59 -0.40
C SER A 20 -21.38 22.48 -0.65
N ALA A 21 -20.57 22.80 0.36
CA ALA A 21 -19.36 22.03 0.60
C ALA A 21 -19.85 20.59 0.81
N GLY A 22 -20.06 19.88 -0.31
CA GLY A 22 -20.40 18.47 -0.28
C GLY A 22 -19.33 17.75 0.54
N PRO A 23 -19.68 16.64 1.20
CA PRO A 23 -18.67 15.84 1.84
C PRO A 23 -17.61 15.49 0.79
N LEU A 24 -16.33 15.70 1.15
CA LEU A 24 -15.19 15.06 0.51
C LEU A 24 -15.28 13.56 0.81
N GLU A 25 -16.34 12.92 0.36
CA GLU A 25 -16.53 11.49 0.47
C GLU A 25 -15.79 10.88 -0.72
N ASN A 26 -14.62 10.33 -0.38
CA ASN A 26 -13.94 9.26 -1.11
C ASN A 26 -13.66 9.58 -2.58
N ARG A 27 -12.80 10.58 -2.82
CA ARG A 27 -11.79 10.40 -3.85
C ARG A 27 -10.79 9.37 -3.35
N GLU A 28 -11.19 8.10 -3.41
CA GLU A 28 -10.25 7.00 -3.49
C GLU A 28 -9.54 7.21 -4.82
N THR A 29 -8.50 8.04 -4.82
CA THR A 29 -7.46 7.96 -5.84
C THR A 29 -7.15 6.48 -5.86
N ALA A 30 -7.59 5.77 -6.90
CA ALA A 30 -7.27 4.38 -7.10
C ALA A 30 -5.74 4.33 -7.04
N ILE A 31 -5.22 4.01 -5.86
CA ILE A 31 -3.78 3.94 -5.63
C ILE A 31 -3.36 2.91 -6.66
N LYS A 32 -2.46 3.29 -7.57
CA LYS A 32 -1.91 2.33 -8.53
C LYS A 32 -1.12 1.34 -7.70
N GLY A 33 -1.84 0.33 -7.26
CA GLY A 33 -1.40 -0.66 -6.32
C GLY A 33 -0.29 -1.51 -6.90
N CYS A 34 0.46 -2.11 -6.02
CA CYS A 34 1.22 -3.29 -6.34
C CYS A 34 0.25 -4.46 -6.59
N THR A 35 0.60 -5.36 -7.50
CA THR A 35 -0.22 -6.55 -7.75
C THR A 35 -0.06 -7.51 -6.59
N ASN A 36 -1.17 -8.04 -6.07
CA ASN A 36 -1.13 -9.05 -5.00
C ASN A 36 -0.24 -10.23 -5.39
N GLY A 37 0.67 -10.62 -4.51
CA GLY A 37 1.68 -11.65 -4.72
C GLY A 37 2.91 -11.19 -5.53
N GLY A 38 2.90 -9.99 -6.10
CA GLY A 38 4.01 -9.46 -6.87
C GLY A 38 5.20 -9.03 -6.01
N ILE A 39 6.39 -9.14 -6.58
CA ILE A 39 7.66 -8.83 -5.92
C ILE A 39 8.19 -7.52 -6.50
N TYR A 40 8.51 -6.55 -5.63
CA TYR A 40 8.91 -5.22 -6.05
C TYR A 40 10.13 -4.70 -5.30
N CYS A 41 11.03 -4.04 -6.02
CA CYS A 41 12.06 -3.17 -5.46
C CYS A 41 11.40 -1.95 -4.82
N GLY A 42 11.96 -1.49 -3.70
CA GLY A 42 11.47 -0.30 -3.02
C GLY A 42 11.42 0.94 -3.93
N PHE A 43 12.44 1.15 -4.78
CA PHE A 43 12.42 2.27 -5.73
C PHE A 43 11.29 2.17 -6.77
N ALA A 44 10.90 0.95 -7.17
CA ALA A 44 9.82 0.72 -8.13
C ALA A 44 8.45 1.00 -7.48
N LEU A 45 8.26 0.61 -6.22
CA LEU A 45 7.06 0.94 -5.44
C LEU A 45 6.89 2.46 -5.26
N LYS A 46 7.96 3.18 -4.94
CA LYS A 46 7.94 4.64 -4.80
C LYS A 46 7.51 5.36 -6.08
N GLN A 47 7.83 4.80 -7.25
CA GLN A 47 7.38 5.33 -8.55
C GLN A 47 5.88 5.08 -8.82
N LYS A 48 5.26 4.09 -8.17
CA LYS A 48 3.83 3.80 -8.32
C LYS A 48 2.95 4.78 -7.55
N SER A 49 3.30 5.06 -6.29
CA SER A 49 2.62 6.07 -5.46
C SER A 49 3.54 6.63 -4.39
N ALA A 50 3.32 7.90 -4.01
CA ALA A 50 4.01 8.54 -2.90
C ALA A 50 3.75 7.83 -1.56
N ASP A 51 2.59 7.19 -1.39
CA ASP A 51 2.22 6.46 -0.17
C ASP A 51 3.19 5.32 0.16
N TYR A 52 3.82 4.71 -0.85
CA TYR A 52 4.76 3.63 -0.63
C TYR A 52 5.99 4.06 0.16
N ASN A 53 6.34 5.35 0.20
CA ASN A 53 7.43 5.82 1.05
C ASN A 53 7.16 5.48 2.53
N TYR A 54 5.98 5.80 3.05
CA TYR A 54 5.68 5.52 4.46
C TYR A 54 5.64 4.01 4.72
N ARG A 55 5.07 3.25 3.79
CA ARG A 55 4.82 1.80 3.92
C ARG A 55 6.09 1.00 3.87
N ILE A 56 7.05 1.44 3.04
CA ILE A 56 8.39 0.86 2.98
C ILE A 56 9.09 1.07 4.31
N ASN A 57 9.03 2.29 4.86
CA ASN A 57 9.63 2.59 6.16
C ASN A 57 8.99 1.76 7.28
N ASP A 58 7.66 1.64 7.27
CA ASP A 58 6.92 0.82 8.23
C ASP A 58 7.32 -0.66 8.16
N ALA A 59 7.37 -1.23 6.96
CA ALA A 59 7.80 -2.61 6.74
C ALA A 59 9.26 -2.87 7.15
N LEU A 60 10.18 -1.93 6.87
CA LEU A 60 11.58 -2.03 7.30
C LEU A 60 11.73 -1.92 8.81
N ASN A 61 11.01 -0.99 9.45
CA ASN A 61 10.99 -0.85 10.91
C ASN A 61 10.41 -2.10 11.59
N ALA A 62 9.33 -2.65 11.06
CA ALA A 62 8.74 -3.89 11.56
C ALA A 62 9.71 -5.09 11.46
N ALA A 63 10.59 -5.08 10.44
CA ALA A 63 11.67 -6.06 10.28
C ALA A 63 12.95 -5.71 11.07
N GLY A 64 12.96 -4.61 11.85
CA GLY A 64 14.13 -4.18 12.62
C GLY A 64 15.32 -3.74 11.74
N THR A 65 15.07 -3.35 10.50
CA THR A 65 16.08 -2.96 9.51
C THR A 65 16.13 -1.44 9.34
N SER A 66 17.29 -0.92 8.90
CA SER A 66 17.47 0.51 8.63
C SER A 66 16.48 1.02 7.57
N THR A 67 16.05 2.27 7.74
CA THR A 67 15.15 2.99 6.84
C THR A 67 15.87 4.04 5.98
N ASP A 68 17.20 3.93 5.83
CA ASP A 68 17.95 4.84 4.96
C ASP A 68 17.60 4.65 3.47
N ILE A 69 18.03 5.60 2.64
CA ILE A 69 17.73 5.61 1.20
C ILE A 69 18.17 4.30 0.53
N LYS A 70 19.33 3.74 0.93
CA LYS A 70 19.82 2.50 0.34
C LYS A 70 18.88 1.35 0.67
N HIS A 71 18.48 1.18 1.93
CA HIS A 71 17.54 0.13 2.33
C HIS A 71 16.16 0.33 1.72
N THR A 72 15.66 1.55 1.70
CA THR A 72 14.32 1.85 1.14
C THR A 72 14.25 1.72 -0.37
N ASP A 73 15.36 1.88 -1.10
CA ASP A 73 15.39 1.72 -2.57
C ASP A 73 15.78 0.31 -3.00
N GLN A 74 16.78 -0.29 -2.35
CA GLN A 74 17.42 -1.53 -2.78
C GLN A 74 16.88 -2.79 -2.09
N SER A 75 15.83 -2.67 -1.28
CA SER A 75 15.16 -3.85 -0.70
C SER A 75 14.04 -4.36 -1.59
N ILE A 76 13.79 -5.67 -1.46
CA ILE A 76 12.65 -6.36 -2.04
C ILE A 76 11.49 -6.37 -1.04
N PHE A 77 10.30 -6.12 -1.57
CA PHE A 77 9.06 -6.17 -0.85
C PHE A 77 8.06 -7.06 -1.60
N ILE A 78 7.33 -7.87 -0.85
CA ILE A 78 6.23 -8.69 -1.37
C ILE A 78 4.93 -7.92 -1.16
N CYS A 79 4.17 -7.76 -2.24
CA CYS A 79 2.86 -7.13 -2.18
C CYS A 79 1.79 -8.14 -1.69
N GLY A 80 1.16 -7.83 -0.57
CA GLY A 80 0.01 -8.52 -0.02
C GLY A 80 -1.34 -7.93 -0.47
N GLY A 81 -2.41 -8.32 0.23
CA GLY A 81 -3.76 -7.77 0.02
C GLY A 81 -3.83 -6.30 0.43
N ASP A 82 -4.80 -5.57 -0.13
CA ASP A 82 -5.04 -4.15 0.22
C ASP A 82 -3.79 -3.26 0.07
N ASN A 83 -3.01 -3.58 -0.97
CA ASN A 83 -1.72 -3.00 -1.28
C ASN A 83 -0.63 -3.26 -0.23
N TYR A 84 -0.90 -3.93 0.90
CA TYR A 84 0.06 -4.12 2.01
C TYR A 84 1.39 -4.63 1.49
N ILE A 85 2.51 -4.23 2.09
CA ILE A 85 3.83 -4.71 1.68
C ILE A 85 4.55 -5.30 2.87
N THR A 86 5.27 -6.40 2.63
CA THR A 86 6.14 -7.03 3.61
C THR A 86 7.56 -6.95 3.12
N PHE A 87 8.50 -6.61 4.00
CA PHE A 87 9.92 -6.69 3.70
C PHE A 87 10.33 -8.16 3.50
N ASP A 88 11.02 -8.45 2.41
CA ASP A 88 11.57 -9.78 2.12
C ASP A 88 13.08 -9.82 2.40
N GLN A 89 13.84 -8.96 1.71
CA GLN A 89 15.30 -8.91 1.86
C GLN A 89 15.88 -7.58 1.36
N PHE A 90 17.10 -7.26 1.80
CA PHE A 90 17.89 -6.16 1.26
C PHE A 90 18.87 -6.67 0.19
N CYS A 91 18.95 -6.01 -0.97
CA CYS A 91 19.88 -6.37 -2.05
C CYS A 91 21.19 -5.57 -1.94
N PRO A 92 22.29 -6.15 -1.40
CA PRO A 92 23.56 -5.45 -1.23
C PRO A 92 24.21 -4.96 -2.53
N ASN A 93 24.13 -5.72 -3.65
CA ASN A 93 24.66 -5.28 -4.95
C ASN A 93 23.59 -4.69 -5.88
N GLY A 94 22.41 -4.39 -5.32
CA GLY A 94 21.37 -3.61 -5.97
C GLY A 94 20.15 -4.43 -6.36
N CYS A 95 19.01 -3.76 -6.42
CA CYS A 95 17.73 -4.34 -6.83
C CYS A 95 17.48 -4.01 -8.31
N VAL A 96 17.12 -5.02 -9.09
CA VAL A 96 16.83 -4.92 -10.52
C VAL A 96 15.34 -5.12 -10.70
N GLY A 97 14.67 -4.09 -11.23
CA GLY A 97 13.22 -4.09 -11.22
C GLY A 97 12.57 -2.86 -11.84
N GLY A 98 11.26 -2.76 -11.70
CA GLY A 98 10.44 -1.66 -12.22
C GLY A 98 9.84 -1.90 -13.60
N THR A 99 9.76 -3.17 -14.04
CA THR A 99 9.12 -3.56 -15.30
C THR A 99 7.80 -4.30 -15.04
N LYS A 100 7.30 -5.06 -16.03
CA LYS A 100 6.08 -5.88 -15.88
C LYS A 100 6.31 -7.19 -15.13
N ASP A 101 7.58 -7.58 -14.97
CA ASP A 101 8.01 -8.83 -14.34
C ASP A 101 8.42 -8.55 -12.87
N ASP A 102 8.49 -9.62 -12.07
CA ASP A 102 8.88 -9.54 -10.67
C ASP A 102 10.33 -9.05 -10.51
N ASP A 103 10.53 -8.21 -9.50
CA ASP A 103 11.81 -7.59 -9.20
C ASP A 103 12.74 -8.55 -8.43
N TYR A 104 14.06 -8.42 -8.60
CA TYR A 104 15.05 -9.34 -8.03
C TYR A 104 16.35 -8.64 -7.64
N CYS A 105 17.14 -9.24 -6.74
CA CYS A 105 18.48 -8.74 -6.41
C CYS A 105 19.46 -9.07 -7.53
N SER A 106 20.33 -8.12 -7.90
CA SER A 106 21.39 -8.30 -8.90
C SER A 106 22.48 -9.29 -8.46
N ASP A 107 22.40 -9.75 -7.23
CA ASP A 107 23.29 -10.73 -6.64
C ASP A 107 22.97 -12.08 -7.28
N THR A 108 23.98 -12.86 -7.64
CA THR A 108 23.86 -14.23 -8.16
C THR A 108 23.09 -15.20 -7.24
N ASP A 109 22.59 -14.73 -6.10
CA ASP A 109 21.84 -15.42 -5.06
C ASP A 109 20.30 -15.27 -5.16
N ALA A 110 19.76 -14.59 -6.18
CA ALA A 110 18.32 -14.62 -6.54
C ALA A 110 17.77 -16.05 -6.83
N LYS A 111 18.62 -17.07 -6.71
CA LYS A 111 18.28 -18.50 -6.56
C LYS A 111 17.68 -18.85 -5.19
N ARG A 112 17.49 -17.91 -4.26
CA ARG A 112 16.92 -18.18 -2.94
C ARG A 112 15.42 -17.91 -2.82
N GLY A 113 14.67 -18.03 -3.92
CA GLY A 113 13.21 -18.21 -3.90
C GLY A 113 12.72 -19.53 -3.28
N MET A 114 13.53 -20.22 -2.46
CA MET A 114 13.17 -21.47 -1.79
C MET A 114 13.99 -21.68 -0.51
N LYS A 115 13.63 -21.02 0.59
CA LYS A 115 13.83 -21.57 1.96
C LYS A 115 13.03 -20.75 2.97
N PHE A 116 11.72 -20.95 2.94
CA PHE A 116 10.88 -20.78 4.11
C PHE A 116 11.39 -21.79 5.15
N GLY A 117 12.08 -21.32 6.18
CA GLY A 117 12.57 -22.14 7.29
C GLY A 117 14.07 -22.05 7.48
N GLU A 118 14.50 -21.11 8.32
CA GLU A 118 15.43 -21.39 9.43
C GLU A 118 15.41 -20.18 10.37
N ARG A 119 14.72 -20.41 11.50
CA ARG A 119 14.72 -19.62 12.72
C ARG A 119 16.13 -19.69 13.32
N SER A 120 16.75 -18.55 13.60
CA SER A 120 17.86 -18.48 14.56
C SER A 120 17.44 -17.61 15.72
N GLU A 121 16.97 -18.29 16.76
CA GLU A 121 17.08 -17.84 18.15
C GLU A 121 18.57 -17.99 18.52
N GLU A 122 19.21 -16.89 18.92
CA GLU A 122 20.42 -16.90 19.77
C GLU A 122 20.02 -16.48 21.19
#